data_AF-D3RYG4-F1
#
_entry.id   AF-D3RYG4-F1
#
_cell.length_a   1.000
_cell.length_b   1.000
_cell.length_c   1.000
_cell.angle_alpha   90.00
_cell.angle_beta   90.00
_cell.angle_gamma   90.00
#
_symmetry.space_group_name_H-M   'P 1'
#
loop_
_entity.id
_entity.type
_entity.pdbx_description
1 polymer ?
#
loop_
_entity_poly.entity_id
_entity_poly.type
_entity_poly.pdbx_seq_one_letter_code
_entity_poly.pdbx_strand_id
1 'polypeptide(L)'
;MGAKIYATPSDINRWVREGRSDILKHVLVYSYYDIFLGEVVEGGELWFDEYGNKLDRCPFIEEKEGKIFCKIHETKPEQCREYKCWE
;
A
#
# COMPACT_ATOMS: atom_id res chain seq x y z
N MET A 1 -15.64 3.21 4.33
CA MET A 1 -15.03 2.00 4.93
C MET A 1 -13.93 1.52 4.00
N GLY A 2 -12.72 2.03 4.17
CA GLY A 2 -11.53 1.47 3.52
C GLY A 2 -10.96 0.35 4.39
N ALA A 3 -10.68 -0.81 3.80
CA ALA A 3 -9.92 -1.85 4.50
C ALA A 3 -8.54 -1.30 4.90
N LYS A 4 -8.02 -1.70 6.06
CA LYS A 4 -6.62 -1.41 6.41
C LYS A 4 -5.72 -2.20 5.46
N ILE A 5 -4.94 -1.49 4.65
CA ILE A 5 -3.94 -2.08 3.77
C ILE A 5 -2.56 -1.67 4.31
N TYR A 6 -1.64 -2.61 4.27
CA TYR A 6 -0.27 -2.50 4.72
C TYR A 6 0.67 -2.70 3.53
N ALA A 7 1.82 -2.04 3.60
CA ALA A 7 2.96 -2.28 2.74
C ALA A 7 3.95 -3.17 3.48
N THR A 8 4.37 -4.25 2.84
CA THR A 8 5.44 -5.10 3.37
C THR A 8 6.80 -4.44 3.20
N PRO A 9 7.85 -4.89 3.91
CA PRO A 9 9.21 -4.43 3.64
C PRO A 9 9.61 -4.59 2.16
N SER A 10 9.14 -5.66 1.51
CA SER A 10 9.37 -5.92 0.08
C SER A 10 8.69 -4.90 -0.82
N ASP A 11 7.48 -4.43 -0.49
CA ASP A 11 6.79 -3.38 -1.23
C ASP A 11 7.54 -2.04 -1.13
N ILE A 12 7.90 -1.64 0.09
CA ILE A 12 8.64 -0.39 0.33
C ILE A 12 9.97 -0.40 -0.42
N ASN A 13 10.76 -1.48 -0.28
CA ASN A 13 12.05 -1.63 -0.97
C ASN A 13 11.89 -1.61 -2.49
N ARG A 14 10.82 -2.22 -3.03
CA ARG A 14 10.52 -2.18 -4.46
C ARG A 14 10.22 -0.76 -4.93
N TRP A 15 9.34 -0.03 -4.23
CA TRP A 15 8.97 1.33 -4.60
C TRP A 15 10.12 2.32 -4.51
N VAL A 16 11.01 2.18 -3.53
CA VAL A 16 12.25 2.96 -3.44
C VAL A 16 13.13 2.71 -4.66
N ARG A 17 13.35 1.44 -5.04
CA ARG A 17 14.15 1.07 -6.22
C ARG A 17 13.54 1.55 -7.54
N GLU A 18 12.21 1.54 -7.63
CA GLU A 18 11.47 2.00 -8.81
C GLU A 18 11.30 3.54 -8.87
N GLY A 19 11.74 4.28 -7.85
CA GLY A 19 11.57 5.73 -7.78
C GLY A 19 10.11 6.17 -7.64
N ARG A 20 9.26 5.34 -7.03
CA ARG A 20 7.81 5.58 -6.85
C ARG A 20 7.49 6.48 -5.67
N SER A 21 8.07 7.68 -5.67
CA SER A 21 7.81 8.71 -4.66
C SER A 21 6.32 9.10 -4.60
N ASP A 22 5.59 8.93 -5.70
CA ASP A 22 4.14 9.11 -5.76
C ASP A 22 3.39 8.13 -4.86
N ILE A 23 3.86 6.88 -4.72
CA ILE A 23 3.30 5.88 -3.78
C ILE A 23 3.85 6.12 -2.38
N LEU A 24 5.17 6.30 -2.25
CA LEU A 24 5.85 6.40 -0.95
C LEU A 24 5.32 7.53 -0.08
N LYS A 25 4.91 8.66 -0.66
CA LYS A 25 4.29 9.78 0.09
C LYS A 25 2.95 9.42 0.77
N HIS A 26 2.36 8.28 0.42
CA HIS A 26 1.09 7.79 0.98
C HIS A 26 1.29 6.62 1.96
N VAL A 27 2.54 6.36 2.38
CA VAL A 27 2.89 5.28 3.30
C VAL A 27 3.29 5.85 4.65
N LEU A 28 2.61 5.43 5.72
CA LEU A 28 3.06 5.67 7.08
C LEU A 28 4.01 4.52 7.47
N VAL A 29 5.31 4.74 7.33
CA VAL A 29 6.35 3.75 7.60
C VAL A 29 6.63 3.64 9.10
N TYR A 30 6.71 2.43 9.63
CA TYR A 30 7.07 2.16 11.02
C TYR A 30 7.75 0.80 11.18
N SER A 31 8.55 0.68 12.24
CA SER A 31 9.18 -0.58 12.63
C SER A 31 8.25 -1.39 13.55
N TYR A 32 8.16 -2.69 13.33
CA TYR A 32 7.43 -3.61 14.20
C TYR A 32 8.18 -4.94 14.33
N TYR A 33 7.92 -5.67 15.42
CA TYR A 33 8.48 -7.00 15.61
C TYR A 33 7.62 -8.03 14.88
N ASP A 34 8.18 -8.69 13.88
CA ASP A 34 7.53 -9.78 13.17
C ASP A 34 7.74 -11.09 13.94
N ILE A 35 6.64 -11.68 14.43
CA ILE A 35 6.68 -12.88 15.27
C ILE A 35 7.14 -14.11 14.46
N PHE A 36 6.84 -14.16 13.17
CA PHE A 36 7.18 -15.30 12.32
C PHE A 36 8.64 -15.27 11.88
N LEU A 37 9.18 -14.09 11.62
CA LEU A 37 10.59 -13.91 11.27
C LEU A 37 11.49 -13.83 12.51
N GLY A 38 10.94 -13.46 13.67
CA GLY A 38 11.69 -13.32 14.92
C GLY A 38 12.61 -12.10 14.94
N GLU A 39 12.29 -11.05 14.19
CA GLU A 39 13.11 -9.85 14.05
C GLU A 39 12.26 -8.58 13.92
N VAL A 40 12.90 -7.42 14.10
CA VAL A 40 12.26 -6.12 13.83
C VAL A 40 12.37 -5.82 12.34
N VAL A 41 11.24 -5.58 11.69
CA VAL A 41 11.14 -5.24 10.27
C VAL A 41 10.51 -3.87 10.06
N GLU A 42 10.77 -3.26 8.91
CA GLU A 42 10.19 -1.99 8.49
C GLU A 42 9.08 -2.23 7.46
N GLY A 43 7.85 -1.88 7.83
CA GLY A 43 6.71 -1.88 6.92
C GLY A 43 5.93 -0.59 7.06
N GLY A 44 4.67 -0.58 6.62
CA GLY A 44 3.84 0.60 6.81
C GLY A 44 2.37 0.38 6.59
N GLU A 45 1.56 1.34 7.04
CA GLU A 45 0.14 1.39 6.71
C GLU A 45 -0.06 2.32 5.51
N LEU A 46 -1.00 1.96 4.64
CA LEU A 46 -1.22 2.64 3.38
C LEU A 46 -2.41 3.60 3.39
N TRP A 47 -2.25 4.57 2.50
CA TRP A 47 -3.17 5.63 2.10
C TRP A 47 -3.33 6.70 3.18
N PHE A 48 -2.23 7.43 3.39
CA PHE A 48 -2.22 8.67 4.17
C PHE A 48 -2.03 9.87 3.24
N ASP A 49 -2.52 11.04 3.66
CA ASP A 49 -2.15 12.31 3.04
C ASP A 49 -0.81 12.83 3.58
N GLU A 50 -0.35 13.97 3.06
CA GLU A 50 0.91 14.61 3.46
C GLU A 50 0.93 15.11 4.91
N TYR A 51 -0.24 15.23 5.55
CA TYR A 51 -0.41 15.67 6.93
C TYR A 51 -0.53 14.48 7.91
N GLY A 52 -0.49 13.25 7.40
CA GLY A 52 -0.65 12.04 8.20
C GLY A 52 -2.11 11.66 8.49
N ASN A 53 -3.09 12.25 7.79
CA ASN A 53 -4.48 11.81 7.89
C ASN A 53 -4.70 10.58 7.00
N LYS A 54 -5.43 9.61 7.53
CA LYS A 54 -5.80 8.43 6.76
C LYS A 54 -6.85 8.78 5.71
N LEU A 55 -6.61 8.34 4.47
CA LEU A 55 -7.52 8.49 3.36
C LEU A 55 -8.61 7.41 3.41
N ASP A 56 -9.83 7.80 3.03
CA ASP A 56 -10.97 6.87 2.97
C ASP A 56 -10.85 5.84 1.85
N ARG A 57 -10.08 6.14 0.80
CA ARG A 57 -9.87 5.29 -0.37
C ARG A 57 -8.44 5.40 -0.90
N CYS A 58 -8.03 4.37 -1.64
CA CYS A 58 -6.74 4.38 -2.34
C CYS A 58 -6.67 5.54 -3.35
N PRO A 59 -5.62 6.39 -3.31
CA PRO A 59 -5.48 7.54 -4.20
C PRO A 59 -5.19 7.17 -5.66
N PHE A 60 -4.85 5.89 -5.91
CA PHE A 60 -4.56 5.36 -7.24
C PHE A 60 -5.74 4.65 -7.89
N ILE A 61 -6.92 4.69 -7.25
CA ILE A 61 -8.17 4.23 -7.87
C ILE A 61 -8.64 5.31 -8.84
N GLU A 62 -8.92 4.89 -10.07
CA GLU A 62 -9.54 5.71 -11.10
C GLU A 62 -10.86 5.09 -11.53
N GLU A 63 -11.92 5.89 -11.55
CA GLU A 63 -13.23 5.47 -12.02
C GLU A 63 -13.46 6.05 -13.42
N LYS A 64 -13.71 5.17 -14.40
CA LYS A 64 -13.97 5.57 -15.78
C LYS A 64 -15.07 4.68 -16.36
N GLU A 65 -16.12 5.31 -16.89
CA GLU A 65 -17.24 4.60 -17.54
C GLU A 65 -17.88 3.51 -16.64
N GLY A 66 -18.00 3.79 -15.34
CA GLY A 66 -18.55 2.84 -14.37
C GLY A 66 -17.63 1.66 -14.01
N LYS A 67 -16.37 1.67 -14.48
CA LYS A 67 -15.34 0.68 -14.14
C LYS A 67 -14.29 1.30 -13.22
N ILE A 68 -13.71 0.46 -12.36
CA ILE A 68 -12.65 0.81 -11.41
C ILE A 68 -11.31 0.30 -11.96
N PHE A 69 -10.32 1.19 -12.05
CA PHE A 69 -8.97 0.92 -12.51
C PHE A 69 -7.95 1.25 -11.42
N CYS A 70 -6.87 0.47 -11.35
CA CYS A 70 -5.75 0.74 -10.47
C CYS A 70 -4.60 1.34 -11.29
N LYS A 71 -4.27 2.61 -11.06
CA LYS A 71 -3.19 3.31 -11.79
C LYS A 71 -1.79 2.75 -11.50
N ILE A 72 -1.66 1.94 -10.44
CA ILE A 72 -0.40 1.30 -10.03
C ILE A 72 -0.45 -0.22 -10.20
N HIS A 73 -1.26 -0.73 -11.14
CA HIS A 73 -1.51 -2.16 -11.31
C HIS A 73 -0.26 -3.05 -11.24
N GLU A 74 0.81 -2.66 -11.97
CA GLU A 74 2.07 -3.41 -12.07
C GLU A 74 2.90 -3.46 -10.78
N THR A 75 2.75 -2.46 -9.91
CA THR A 75 3.54 -2.35 -8.66
C THR A 75 2.67 -2.19 -7.41
N LYS A 76 1.39 -2.60 -7.50
CA LYS A 76 0.44 -2.50 -6.40
C LYS A 76 0.95 -3.27 -5.17
N PRO A 77 0.57 -2.86 -3.95
CA PRO A 77 0.98 -3.53 -2.72
C PRO A 77 0.66 -5.02 -2.74
N GLU A 78 1.43 -5.81 -2.01
CA GLU A 78 1.28 -7.26 -1.94
C GLU A 78 -0.13 -7.68 -1.54
N GLN A 79 -0.69 -7.07 -0.49
CA GLN A 79 -2.08 -7.36 -0.09
C GLN A 79 -3.10 -7.08 -1.21
N CYS A 80 -2.86 -6.10 -2.08
CA CYS A 80 -3.73 -5.83 -3.24
C CYS A 80 -3.51 -6.82 -4.40
N ARG A 81 -2.35 -7.49 -4.48
CA ARG A 81 -2.11 -8.61 -5.41
C ARG A 81 -2.80 -9.88 -4.92
N GLU A 82 -2.78 -10.11 -3.62
CA GLU A 82 -3.33 -11.31 -2.98
C GLU A 82 -4.83 -11.25 -2.72
N TYR A 83 -5.43 -10.07 -2.77
CA TYR A 83 -6.86 -9.91 -2.57
C TYR A 83 -7.65 -10.70 -3.63
N LYS A 84 -8.25 -11.81 -3.19
CA LYS A 84 -9.19 -12.59 -3.98
C LYS A 84 -10.60 -12.15 -3.62
N CYS A 85 -11.40 -11.81 -4.62
CA CYS A 85 -12.85 -11.75 -4.42
C CYS A 85 -13.33 -13.17 -4.09
N TRP A 86 -14.26 -13.26 -3.14
CA TRP A 86 -14.92 -14.51 -2.77
C TRP A 86 -15.70 -14.98 -4.01
N GLU A 87 -15.51 -16.23 -4.43
CA GLU A 87 -16.28 -16.87 -5.50
C GLU A 87 -17.72 -17.16 -5.05
#